data_AF-A0A6B0SVF8-F1
#
_entry.id   AF-A0A6B0SVF8-F1
#
_cell.length_a   1.000
_cell.length_b   1.000
_cell.length_c   1.000
_cell.angle_alpha   90.00
_cell.angle_beta   90.00
_cell.angle_gamma   90.00
#
_symmetry.space_group_name_H-M   'P 1'
#
loop_
_entity.id
_entity.type
_entity.pdbx_description
1 polymer ?
#
loop_
_entity_poly.entity_id
_entity_poly.type
_entity_poly.pdbx_seq_one_letter_code
_entity_poly.pdbx_strand_id
1 'polypeptide(L)' 'MGTKQIRISEDLYARVKSENKEGETLSETLDRLVGGYSLTDFADDAAELDLNFSVEEATDGAVGATSPTHE' A
#
# COMPACT_ATOMS: atom_id res chain seq x y z
N MET A 1 13.22 -21.38 -1.38
CA MET A 1 11.90 -20.71 -1.51
C MET A 1 11.30 -21.08 -2.85
N GLY A 2 10.04 -21.50 -2.88
CA GLY A 2 9.38 -21.86 -4.14
C GLY A 2 8.98 -20.59 -4.91
N THR A 3 9.17 -20.60 -6.23
CA THR A 3 8.67 -19.53 -7.11
C THR A 3 7.33 -19.93 -7.70
N LYS A 4 6.46 -18.94 -7.93
CA LYS A 4 5.19 -19.11 -8.64
C LYS A 4 5.22 -18.24 -9.89
N GLN A 5 4.58 -18.72 -10.96
CA GLN A 5 4.37 -17.95 -12.17
C GLN A 5 2.95 -17.39 -12.16
N ILE A 6 2.81 -16.10 -12.46
CA ILE A 6 1.53 -15.41 -12.57
C ILE A 6 1.44 -14.70 -13.92
N ARG A 7 0.23 -14.59 -14.46
CA ARG A 7 -0.03 -13.75 -15.64
C ARG A 7 -0.53 -12.39 -15.17
N ILE A 8 0.02 -11.34 -15.78
CA ILE A 8 -0.34 -9.95 -15.49
C ILE A 8 -0.58 -9.21 -16.81
N SER A 9 -1.31 -8.10 -16.76
CA SER A 9 -1.45 -7.21 -17.91
C SER A 9 -0.12 -6.55 -18.27
N GLU A 10 0.02 -6.16 -19.54
CA GLU A 10 1.20 -5.45 -20.03
C GLU A 10 1.40 -4.12 -19.31
N ASP A 11 0.31 -3.39 -19.03
CA ASP A 11 0.35 -2.14 -18.25
C ASP A 11 0.88 -2.35 -16.83
N LEU A 12 0.45 -3.43 -16.16
CA LEU A 12 0.92 -3.73 -14.82
C LEU A 12 2.41 -4.10 -14.84
N TYR A 13 2.83 -4.90 -15.83
CA TYR A 13 4.24 -5.21 -16.02
C TYR A 13 5.08 -3.95 -16.26
N ALA A 14 4.63 -3.04 -17.14
CA ALA A 14 5.31 -1.79 -17.44
C ALA A 14 5.42 -0.88 -16.20
N ARG A 15 4.36 -0.79 -15.41
CA ARG A 15 4.36 -0.03 -14.15
C ARG A 15 5.39 -0.58 -13.16
N VAL A 16 5.38 -1.89 -12.92
CA VAL A 16 6.35 -2.51 -11.98
C VAL A 16 7.78 -2.36 -12.51
N LYS A 17 7.98 -2.47 -13.83
CA LYS A 17 9.29 -2.28 -14.45
C LYS A 17 9.81 -0.84 -14.34
N SER A 18 8.94 0.16 -14.41
CA SER A 18 9.30 1.57 -14.23
C SER A 18 9.80 1.88 -12.82
N GLU A 19 9.33 1.11 -11.84
CA GLU A 19 9.71 1.26 -10.42
C GLU A 19 10.96 0.46 -10.05
N ASN A 20 11.55 -0.27 -11.00
CA ASN A 20 12.71 -1.14 -10.78
C ASN A 20 13.98 -0.31 -10.60
N LYS A 21 14.73 -0.56 -9.51
CA LYS A 21 16.02 0.10 -9.26
C LYS A 21 17.16 -0.69 -9.89
N GLU A 22 18.28 -0.02 -10.17
CA GLU A 22 19.47 -0.65 -10.74
C GLU A 22 19.92 -1.85 -9.89
N GLY A 23 19.95 -3.05 -10.52
CA GLY A 23 20.33 -4.29 -9.87
C GLY A 23 19.20 -5.09 -9.21
N GLU A 24 17.96 -4.57 -9.14
CA GLU A 24 16.80 -5.31 -8.61
C GLU A 24 16.18 -6.24 -9.66
N THR A 25 15.85 -7.46 -9.26
CA THR A 25 14.93 -8.30 -10.02
C THR A 25 13.48 -7.81 -9.89
N LEU A 26 12.61 -8.24 -10.81
CA LEU A 26 11.18 -7.91 -10.74
C LEU A 26 10.54 -8.38 -9.43
N SER A 27 10.95 -9.55 -8.94
CA SER A 27 10.48 -10.09 -7.67
C SER A 27 10.89 -9.23 -6.47
N GLU A 28 12.13 -8.72 -6.45
CA GLU A 28 12.61 -7.82 -5.39
C GLU A 28 11.92 -6.46 -5.45
N THR A 29 11.65 -5.96 -6.66
CA THR A 29 10.85 -4.74 -6.84
C THR A 29 9.44 -4.92 -6.29
N LEU A 30 8.80 -6.06 -6.58
CA LEU A 30 7.48 -6.39 -6.06
C LEU A 30 7.48 -6.55 -4.54
N ASP A 31 8.47 -7.26 -3.99
CA ASP A 31 8.62 -7.43 -2.55
C ASP A 31 8.80 -6.08 -1.85
N ARG A 32 9.53 -5.14 -2.44
CA ARG A 32 9.64 -3.77 -1.92
C ARG A 32 8.35 -2.95 -2.07
N LEU A 33 7.67 -3.06 -3.21
CA LEU A 33 6.44 -2.29 -3.48
C LEU A 33 5.26 -2.77 -2.64
N VAL A 34 5.22 -4.07 -2.33
CA VAL A 34 4.06 -4.73 -1.69
C VAL A 34 4.36 -5.23 -0.29
N GLY A 35 5.62 -5.55 0.01
CA GLY A 35 6.09 -6.02 1.32
C GLY A 35 6.56 -4.90 2.26
N GLY A 36 6.38 -3.64 1.88
CA GLY A 36 6.56 -2.52 2.81
C GLY A 36 5.46 -2.45 3.87
N TYR A 37 5.70 -1.61 4.89
CA TYR A 37 4.76 -1.30 5.97
C TYR A 37 3.45 -0.75 5.39
N SER A 38 2.41 -1.60 5.37
CA SER A 38 1.14 -1.26 4.76
C SER A 38 0.32 -0.35 5.70
N LEU A 39 -0.69 0.34 5.17
CA LEU A 39 -1.65 1.08 5.99
C LEU A 39 -2.37 0.17 7.01
N THR A 40 -2.53 -1.11 6.69
CA THR A 40 -3.07 -2.11 7.61
C THR A 40 -2.05 -2.47 8.69
N ASP A 41 -0.77 -2.58 8.32
CA ASP A 41 0.36 -2.81 9.26
C ASP A 41 0.46 -1.65 10.26
N PHE A 42 0.37 -0.41 9.75
CA PHE A 42 0.26 0.80 10.56
C PHE A 42 -0.96 0.80 11.49
N ALA A 43 -2.13 0.41 10.99
CA ALA A 43 -3.35 0.36 11.79
C ALA A 43 -3.25 -0.71 12.91
N ASP A 44 -2.59 -1.82 12.63
CA ASP A 44 -2.35 -2.91 13.59
C ASP A 44 -1.42 -2.42 14.72
N ASP A 45 -0.24 -1.90 14.38
CA ASP A 45 0.69 -1.30 15.36
C ASP A 45 0.07 -0.11 16.11
N ALA A 46 -0.72 0.72 15.42
CA ALA A 46 -1.38 1.87 16.06
C ALA A 46 -2.44 1.44 17.07
N ALA A 47 -3.12 0.30 16.81
CA ALA A 47 -4.02 -0.31 17.77
C ALA A 47 -3.27 -0.90 18.97
N GLU A 48 -2.04 -1.39 18.78
CA GLU A 48 -1.18 -1.86 19.87
C GLU A 48 -0.59 -0.71 20.70
N LEU A 49 -0.38 0.47 20.11
CA LEU A 49 0.24 1.63 20.76
C LEU A 49 -0.73 2.51 21.59
N ASP A 50 -1.99 2.07 21.81
CA ASP A 50 -3.06 2.83 22.51
C ASP A 50 -3.10 4.30 22.10
N LEU A 51 -3.05 4.53 20.80
CA LEU A 51 -3.01 5.86 20.22
C LEU A 51 -4.42 6.45 20.18
N ASN A 52 -4.92 6.96 21.33
CA ASN A 52 -6.21 7.66 21.43
C ASN A 52 -6.20 9.05 20.75
N PHE A 53 -5.48 9.22 19.63
CA PHE A 53 -5.60 10.45 18.85
C PHE A 53 -6.79 10.35 17.91
N SER A 54 -7.69 11.33 17.98
CA SER A 54 -8.79 11.43 17.02
C SER A 54 -8.24 12.04 15.73
N VAL A 55 -8.30 11.29 14.62
CA VAL A 55 -7.85 11.78 13.30
C VAL A 55 -8.59 13.05 12.86
N GLU A 56 -9.82 13.23 13.35
CA GLU A 56 -10.67 14.41 13.15
C GLU A 56 -10.24 15.63 13.97
N GLU A 57 -9.41 15.47 15.00
CA GLU A 57 -8.84 16.58 15.77
C GLU A 57 -7.51 17.05 15.15
N ALA A 58 -6.72 16.11 14.61
CA ALA A 58 -5.44 16.39 13.97
C ALA A 58 -5.60 16.99 12.56
N THR A 59 -6.68 16.64 11.87
CA THR A 59 -7.10 17.31 10.63
C THR A 59 -8.27 18.19 10.99
N ASP A 60 -8.23 19.50 10.74
CA ASP A 60 -9.24 20.50 11.13
C ASP A 60 -10.62 20.29 10.45
N GLY A 61 -11.21 19.09 10.54
CA GLY A 61 -12.48 18.71 9.90
C GLY A 61 -12.42 18.54 8.38
N ALA A 62 -11.23 18.49 7.75
CA ALA A 62 -11.11 18.54 6.30
C ALA A 62 -11.39 17.21 5.56
N VAL A 63 -11.41 16.07 6.25
CA VAL A 63 -11.64 14.74 5.65
C VAL A 63 -13.11 14.32 5.76
N GLY A 64 -14.03 15.14 5.25
CA GLY A 64 -15.40 14.68 5.03
C GLY A 64 -15.40 13.57 3.98
N ALA A 65 -15.51 12.32 4.41
CA ALA A 65 -15.72 11.18 3.51
C ALA A 65 -17.05 11.41 2.78
N THR A 66 -17.01 11.92 1.54
CA THR A 66 -18.18 11.90 0.67
C THR A 66 -18.48 10.44 0.38
N SER A 67 -19.50 9.88 1.04
CA SER A 67 -20.01 8.55 0.74
C SER A 67 -20.22 8.43 -0.77
N PRO A 68 -19.64 7.42 -1.44
CA PRO A 68 -19.93 7.19 -2.85
C PRO A 68 -21.40 6.79 -2.95
N THR A 69 -22.25 7.72 -3.41
CA THR A 69 -23.60 7.42 -3.85
C THR A 69 -23.50 6.36 -4.95
N HIS A 70 -23.97 5.15 -4.66
CA HIS A 70 -24.21 4.14 -5.67
C HIS A 70 -25.61 4.41 -6.23
N GLU A 71 -25.67 4.96 -7.46
CA GLU A 71 -26.88 4.96 -8.28
C GLU A 71 -27.17 3.56 -8.85
#